data_AF-A0A7W7S355-F1
#
_entry.id   AF-A0A7W7S355-F1
#
_cell.length_a   1.000
_cell.length_b   1.000
_cell.length_c   1.000
_cell.angle_alpha   90.00
_cell.angle_beta   90.00
_cell.angle_gamma   90.00
#
_symmetry.space_group_name_H-M   'P 1'
#
loop_
_entity.id
_entity.type
_entity.pdbx_description
1 polymer ?
#
loop_
_entity_poly.entity_id
_entity_poly.type
_entity_poly.pdbx_seq_one_letter_code
_entity_poly.pdbx_strand_id
1 'polypeptide(L)' 'MAERWISEWRPDDPDFWEAGGRKIARRNLVFSIFAEHLGFTLWTVWSIVAVQLGAYEFSTDQLF' A
#
# COMPACT_ATOMS: atom_id res chain seq x y z
N MET A 1 1.68 15.48 -27.12
CA MET A 1 1.51 15.42 -25.65
C MET A 1 1.40 13.94 -25.31
N ALA A 2 2.39 13.35 -24.64
CA ALA A 2 2.33 11.92 -24.31
C ALA A 2 1.20 11.68 -23.31
N GLU A 3 0.33 10.71 -23.59
CA GLU A 3 -0.80 10.38 -22.72
C GLU A 3 -0.29 9.85 -21.37
N ARG A 4 -0.74 10.48 -20.27
CA ARG A 4 -0.31 10.14 -18.90
C ARG A 4 -0.96 8.86 -18.36
N TRP A 5 -1.97 8.35 -19.06
CA TRP A 5 -2.85 7.28 -18.60
C TRP A 5 -2.69 6.05 -19.48
N ILE A 6 -2.85 4.86 -18.90
CA ILE A 6 -2.85 3.60 -19.64
C ILE A 6 -4.23 3.49 -20.31
N SER A 7 -4.29 3.72 -21.62
CA SER A 7 -5.51 3.65 -22.42
C SER A 7 -5.85 2.22 -22.85
N GLU A 8 -4.84 1.36 -22.97
CA GLU A 8 -5.00 -0.04 -23.39
C GLU A 8 -4.17 -0.97 -22.49
N TRP A 9 -4.80 -2.01 -21.95
CA TRP A 9 -4.17 -2.97 -21.03
C TRP A 9 -4.57 -4.40 -21.39
N ARG A 10 -3.65 -5.14 -22.03
CA ARG A 10 -3.83 -6.55 -22.43
C ARG A 10 -2.74 -7.44 -21.80
N PRO A 11 -2.77 -7.71 -20.49
CA PRO A 11 -1.71 -8.45 -19.82
C PRO A 11 -1.60 -9.91 -20.28
N ASP A 12 -2.66 -10.49 -20.85
CA ASP A 12 -2.69 -11.88 -21.37
C ASP A 12 -2.04 -12.01 -22.76
N ASP A 13 -1.79 -10.89 -23.45
CA ASP A 13 -1.11 -10.85 -24.75
C ASP A 13 0.42 -10.91 -24.51
N PRO A 14 1.12 -11.97 -24.96
CA PRO A 14 2.56 -12.13 -24.72
C PRO A 14 3.40 -10.99 -25.31
N ASP A 15 3.02 -10.46 -26.47
CA ASP A 15 3.78 -9.43 -27.15
C ASP A 15 3.66 -8.10 -26.40
N PHE A 16 2.46 -7.77 -25.90
CA PHE A 16 2.24 -6.60 -25.02
C PHE A 16 2.99 -6.74 -23.69
N TRP A 17 2.97 -7.95 -23.12
CA TRP A 17 3.59 -8.21 -21.82
C TRP A 17 5.11 -8.02 -21.86
N GLU A 18 5.77 -8.58 -22.87
CA GLU A 18 7.21 -8.45 -23.10
C GLU A 18 7.60 -7.05 -23.57
N ALA A 19 6.75 -6.36 -24.36
CA ALA A 19 7.01 -4.99 -24.80
C ALA A 19 7.02 -3.96 -23.66
N GLY A 20 6.36 -4.23 -22.53
CA GLY A 20 6.41 -3.31 -21.38
C GLY A 20 5.37 -3.53 -20.29
N GLY A 21 4.31 -4.30 -20.55
CA GLY A 21 3.27 -4.61 -19.55
C GLY A 21 3.86 -5.16 -18.25
N ARG A 22 4.83 -6.08 -18.37
CA ARG A 22 5.53 -6.68 -17.21
C ARG A 22 6.21 -5.65 -16.31
N LYS A 23 6.85 -4.63 -16.91
CA LYS A 23 7.57 -3.58 -16.18
C LYS A 23 6.60 -2.68 -15.42
N ILE A 24 5.47 -2.33 -16.04
CA ILE A 24 4.42 -1.50 -15.43
C ILE A 24 3.79 -2.25 -14.25
N ALA A 25 3.42 -3.52 -14.45
CA ALA A 25 2.84 -4.36 -13.40
C ALA A 25 3.79 -4.51 -12.20
N ARG A 26 5.08 -4.79 -12.46
CA ARG A 26 6.09 -4.90 -11.39
C ARG A 26 6.28 -3.60 -10.61
N ARG A 27 6.29 -2.45 -11.29
CA ARG A 27 6.36 -1.14 -10.62
C ARG A 27 5.18 -0.94 -9.67
N ASN A 28 3.95 -1.19 -10.14
CA ASN A 28 2.76 -1.05 -9.31
C ASN A 28 2.77 -2.03 -8.13
N LEU A 29 3.19 -3.28 -8.37
CA LEU A 29 3.28 -4.29 -7.31
C LEU A 29 4.25 -3.87 -6.19
N VAL A 30 5.41 -3.32 -6.53
CA VAL A 30 6.39 -2.84 -5.54
C VAL A 30 5.78 -1.74 -4.67
N PHE A 31 5.13 -0.74 -5.28
CA PHE A 31 4.49 0.33 -4.52
C PHE A 31 3.30 -0.17 -3.69
N SER A 32 2.54 -1.14 -4.19
CA SER A 32 1.44 -1.77 -3.45
C SER A 32 1.95 -2.49 -2.20
N ILE A 33 2.99 -3.33 -2.34
CA ILE A 33 3.60 -4.03 -1.20
C ILE A 33 4.17 -3.04 -0.19
N PHE A 34 4.82 -1.98 -0.65
CA PHE A 34 5.37 -0.96 0.23
C PHE A 34 4.28 -0.20 1.00
N ALA A 35 3.20 0.21 0.31
CA ALA A 35 2.06 0.86 0.96
C ALA A 35 1.39 -0.07 2.00
N GLU A 36 1.22 -1.34 1.66
CA GLU A 36 0.68 -2.36 2.57
C GLU A 36 1.58 -2.52 3.81
N HIS A 37 2.89 -2.59 3.61
CA HIS A 37 3.86 -2.69 4.70
C HIS A 37 3.81 -1.48 5.64
N LEU A 38 3.67 -0.27 5.10
CA LEU A 38 3.48 0.93 5.91
C LEU A 38 2.16 0.90 6.68
N GLY A 39 1.07 0.47 6.03
CA GLY A 39 -0.24 0.29 6.67
C GLY A 39 -0.15 -0.65 7.88
N PHE A 40 0.45 -1.83 7.70
CA PHE A 40 0.68 -2.78 8.80
C PHE A 40 1.59 -2.23 9.90
N THR A 41 2.65 -1.50 9.52
CA THR A 41 3.56 -0.89 10.50
C THR A 41 2.83 0.13 11.37
N LEU A 42 2.03 1.02 10.77
CA LEU A 42 1.25 1.99 11.53
C LEU A 42 0.16 1.31 12.37
N TRP A 43 -0.47 0.28 11.83
CA TRP A 43 -1.44 -0.53 12.57
C TRP A 43 -0.83 -1.14 13.83
N THR A 44 0.37 -1.72 13.75
CA THR A 44 1.01 -2.32 14.92
C THR A 44 1.55 -1.28 15.90
N VAL A 45 1.99 -0.11 15.42
CA VAL A 45 2.41 1.02 16.27
C VAL A 45 1.28 1.49 17.19
N TRP A 46 0.01 1.37 16.78
CA TRP A 46 -1.13 1.70 17.64
C TRP A 46 -1.09 0.99 19.00
N SER A 47 -0.59 -0.25 19.05
CA SER A 47 -0.45 -0.99 20.32
C SER A 47 0.47 -0.30 21.33
N ILE A 48 1.52 0.37 20.87
CA ILE A 48 2.44 1.14 21.72
C ILE A 48 1.80 2.48 22.08
N VAL A 49 1.15 3.14 21.12
CA VAL A 49 0.48 4.44 21.33
C VAL A 49 -0.61 4.32 22.39
N ALA A 50 -1.49 3.31 22.30
CA ALA A 50 -2.55 3.09 23.28
C ALA A 50 -1.99 2.86 24.70
N VAL A 51 -0.91 2.09 24.84
CA VAL A 51 -0.23 1.88 26.13
C VAL A 51 0.34 3.18 26.69
N GLN A 52 0.99 3.99 25.86
CA GLN A 52 1.53 5.28 26.28
C GLN A 52 0.42 6.28 26.66
N LEU A 53 -0.70 6.26 25.95
CA LEU A 53 -1.87 7.09 26.27
C LEU A 53 -2.56 6.64 27.57
N GLY A 54 -2.46 5.37 27.95
CA GLY A 54 -2.92 4.87 29.24
C GLY A 54 -2.23 5.49 30.47
N ALA A 55 -1.13 6.24 30.28
CA ALA A 55 -0.52 7.06 31.34
C ALA A 55 -1.32 8.34 31.65
N TYR A 56 -2.34 8.67 30.84
CA TYR A 56 -3.25 9.80 31.02
C TYR A 56 -4.65 9.30 31.44
N GLU A 57 -5.55 10.22 31.80
CA GLU A 57 -6.92 9.90 32.23
C GLU A 57 -7.84 9.53 31.05
N PHE A 58 -7.54 8.44 30.35
CA PHE A 58 -8.44 7.78 29.40
C PHE A 58 -9.04 6.51 30.03
N SER A 59 -10.30 6.21 29.72
CA SER A 59 -10.89 4.91 30.09
C SER A 59 -10.41 3.81 29.13
N THR A 60 -10.53 2.54 29.55
CA THR A 60 -10.14 1.39 28.71
C THR A 60 -10.87 1.39 27.36
N ASP A 61 -12.17 1.72 27.35
CA ASP A 61 -13.01 1.78 26.14
C ASP A 61 -12.64 2.94 25.19
N GLN A 62 -11.84 3.91 25.63
CA GLN A 62 -11.33 4.97 24.76
C GLN A 62 -9.99 4.62 24.12
N LEU A 63 -9.29 3.63 24.65
CA LEU A 63 -7.97 3.20 24.19
C LEU A 63 -8.06 2.03 23.19
N PHE A 64 -9.16 1.27 23.20
CA PHE A 64 -9.39 0.04 22.42
C PHE A 64 -10.82 -0.01 21.86
#